data_AF-A0ABD1PPL9-F1
#
_entry.id   AF-A0ABD1PPL9-F1
#
_cell.length_a   1.000
_cell.length_b   1.000
_cell.length_c   1.000
_cell.angle_alpha   90.00
_cell.angle_beta   90.00
_cell.angle_gamma   90.00
#
_symmetry.space_group_name_H-M   'P 1'
#
loop_
_entity.id
_entity.type
_entity.pdbx_description
1 polymer ?
#
loop_
_entity_poly.entity_id
_entity_poly.type
_entity_poly.pdbx_seq_one_letter_code
_entity_poly.pdbx_strand_id
1 'polypeptide(L)'
;MQLVQGKDELLKDFIVRFNRAALGIKELQMSTVVTAMMSGTRSRHFKMSLSKNPPSTMHELLRRGEKYVDAEEAHLITKGMKNRSEPESNKRNIPGELEPQDNRGKLTQDETR
;
A
#
# COMPACT_ATOMS: atom_id res chain seq x y z
N MET A 1 -4.90 8.33 25.86
CA MET A 1 -5.58 8.75 24.62
C MET A 1 -5.93 7.52 23.80
N GLN A 2 -7.17 7.37 23.30
CA GLN A 2 -7.60 6.22 22.51
C GLN A 2 -8.13 6.72 21.16
N LEU A 3 -7.23 6.89 20.19
CA LEU A 3 -7.59 7.30 18.84
C LEU A 3 -7.05 6.26 17.87
N VAL A 4 -7.91 5.78 16.97
CA VAL A 4 -7.53 4.80 15.95
C VAL A 4 -7.84 5.39 14.58
N GLN A 5 -6.91 5.17 13.65
CA GLN A 5 -7.06 5.53 12.25
C GLN A 5 -8.14 4.65 11.61
N GLY A 6 -9.13 5.27 10.98
CA GLY A 6 -10.21 4.60 10.26
C GLY A 6 -9.70 3.77 9.09
N LYS A 7 -10.53 2.84 8.57
CA LYS A 7 -10.14 1.98 7.43
C LYS A 7 -9.82 2.78 6.17
N ASP A 8 -10.61 3.81 5.91
CA ASP A 8 -10.54 4.68 4.73
C ASP A 8 -10.02 6.08 5.06
N GLU A 9 -9.51 6.26 6.28
CA GLU A 9 -8.97 7.54 6.73
C GLU A 9 -7.50 7.68 6.36
N LEU A 10 -7.14 8.78 5.71
CA LEU A 10 -5.75 9.10 5.38
C LEU A 10 -4.95 9.42 6.64
N LEU A 11 -3.63 9.18 6.58
CA LEU A 11 -2.74 9.41 7.71
C LEU A 11 -2.77 10.88 8.16
N LYS A 12 -2.93 11.82 7.23
CA LYS A 12 -3.03 13.25 7.54
C LYS A 12 -4.23 13.58 8.43
N ASP A 13 -5.40 13.02 8.12
CA ASP A 13 -6.63 13.28 8.84
C ASP A 13 -6.54 12.70 10.26
N PHE A 14 -5.96 11.50 10.36
CA PHE A 14 -5.68 10.89 11.65
C PHE A 14 -4.73 11.73 12.49
N ILE A 15 -3.61 12.22 11.93
CA ILE A 15 -2.64 13.06 12.64
C ILE A 15 -3.28 14.37 13.13
N VAL A 16 -4.13 14.99 12.33
CA VAL A 16 -4.87 16.20 12.73
C VAL A 16 -5.78 15.92 13.93
N ARG A 17 -6.57 14.84 13.89
CA ARG A 17 -7.43 14.43 15.01
C ARG A 17 -6.60 14.07 16.25
N PHE A 18 -5.49 13.37 16.06
CA PHE A 18 -4.56 12.99 17.11
C PHE A 18 -4.00 14.23 17.81
N ASN A 19 -3.53 15.20 17.05
CA ASN A 19 -2.95 16.43 17.60
C ASN A 19 -3.99 17.25 18.35
N ARG A 20 -5.21 17.39 17.80
CA ARG A 20 -6.31 18.07 18.49
C ARG A 20 -6.66 17.42 19.82
N ALA A 21 -6.68 16.09 19.89
CA ALA A 21 -6.91 15.37 21.13
C ALA A 21 -5.75 15.54 22.13
N ALA A 22 -4.51 15.57 21.65
CA ALA A 22 -3.33 15.78 22.49
C ALA A 22 -3.28 17.17 23.13
N LEU A 23 -3.68 18.22 22.41
CA LEU A 23 -3.70 19.61 22.91
C LEU A 23 -4.68 19.83 24.08
N GLY A 24 -5.70 18.97 24.23
CA GLY A 24 -6.65 19.04 25.34
C GLY A 24 -6.13 18.47 26.66
N ILE A 25 -4.93 17.88 26.69
CA ILE A 25 -4.40 17.16 27.84
C ILE A 25 -3.24 17.98 28.45
N LYS A 26 -3.47 18.52 29.65
CA LYS A 26 -2.55 19.44 30.35
C LYS A 26 -1.15 18.84 30.60
N GLU A 27 -1.07 17.55 30.89
CA GLU A 27 0.18 16.86 31.24
C GLU A 27 0.31 15.54 30.49
N LEU A 28 0.64 15.64 29.20
CA LEU A 28 0.76 14.47 28.33
C LEU A 28 2.23 14.00 28.24
N GLN A 29 2.52 12.85 28.84
CA GLN A 29 3.84 12.22 28.77
C GLN A 29 4.18 11.76 27.35
N MET A 30 5.38 12.09 26.87
CA MET A 30 5.78 11.80 25.49
C MET A 30 5.72 10.30 25.15
N SER A 31 6.10 9.44 26.08
CA SER A 31 5.97 7.98 25.95
C SER A 31 4.52 7.53 25.70
N THR A 32 3.57 8.16 26.38
CA THR A 32 2.14 7.89 26.21
C THR A 32 1.66 8.32 24.82
N VAL A 33 2.13 9.47 24.34
CA VAL A 33 1.81 9.93 22.98
C VAL A 33 2.36 8.98 21.93
N VAL A 34 3.63 8.60 22.02
CA VAL A 34 4.27 7.72 21.04
C VAL A 34 3.56 6.38 21.01
N THR A 35 3.23 5.83 22.19
CA THR A 35 2.44 4.58 22.31
C THR A 35 1.05 4.72 21.70
N ALA A 36 0.34 5.82 21.97
CA ALA A 36 -0.97 6.09 21.38
C ALA A 36 -0.89 6.26 19.86
N MET A 37 0.15 6.92 19.33
CA MET A 37 0.34 7.10 17.89
C MET A 37 0.62 5.75 17.22
N MET A 38 1.50 4.93 17.79
CA MET A 38 1.85 3.62 17.26
C MET A 38 0.68 2.64 17.30
N SER A 39 -0.14 2.67 18.35
CA SER A 39 -1.34 1.81 18.45
C SER A 39 -2.47 2.32 17.56
N GLY A 40 -2.60 3.63 17.39
CA GLY A 40 -3.67 4.25 16.60
C GLY A 40 -3.47 4.20 15.09
N THR A 41 -2.22 4.29 14.60
CA THR A 41 -1.96 4.36 13.16
C THR A 41 -1.94 2.99 12.47
N ARG A 42 -2.44 2.96 11.23
CA ARG A 42 -2.40 1.79 10.36
C ARG A 42 -1.06 1.64 9.65
N SER A 43 -0.32 2.72 9.44
CA SER A 43 0.94 2.72 8.69
C SER A 43 2.03 1.90 9.41
N ARG A 44 2.34 0.71 8.89
CA ARG A 44 3.39 -0.16 9.45
C ARG A 44 4.76 0.51 9.40
N HIS A 45 5.09 1.19 8.30
CA HIS A 45 6.37 1.87 8.15
C HIS A 45 6.54 3.01 9.14
N PHE A 46 5.47 3.78 9.40
CA PHE A 46 5.50 4.82 10.40
C PHE A 46 5.70 4.25 11.82
N LYS A 47 4.97 3.19 12.19
CA LYS A 47 5.16 2.48 13.47
C LYS A 47 6.60 2.01 13.68
N MET A 48 7.19 1.39 12.66
CA MET A 48 8.59 0.94 12.72
C MET A 48 9.56 2.10 12.89
N SER A 49 9.30 3.24 12.23
CA SER A 49 10.11 4.45 12.36
C SER A 49 10.11 5.00 13.79
N LEU A 50 8.94 5.05 14.42
CA LEU A 50 8.77 5.49 15.81
C LEU A 50 9.42 4.53 16.81
N SER A 51 9.36 3.23 16.56
CA SER A 51 10.02 2.24 17.42
C SER A 51 11.55 2.30 17.30
N LYS A 52 12.09 2.49 16.10
CA LYS A 52 13.55 2.56 15.89
C LYS A 52 14.17 3.84 16.44
N ASN A 53 13.48 4.96 16.30
CA ASN A 53 13.93 6.26 16.79
C ASN A 53 12.76 7.00 17.44
N PRO A 54 12.47 6.72 18.73
CA PRO A 54 11.38 7.34 19.46
C PRO A 54 11.57 8.86 19.52
N PRO A 55 10.55 9.65 19.10
CA PRO A 55 10.64 11.10 19.23
C PRO A 55 10.57 11.52 20.70
N SER A 56 11.36 12.54 21.05
CA SER A 56 11.39 13.12 22.40
C SER A 56 10.44 14.31 22.54
N THR A 57 9.97 14.85 21.42
CA THR A 57 9.05 16.00 21.39
C THR A 57 7.89 15.78 20.43
N MET A 58 6.78 16.49 20.67
CA MET A 58 5.65 16.54 19.75
C MET A 58 6.06 17.04 18.36
N HIS A 59 6.97 18.01 18.30
CA HIS A 59 7.46 18.55 17.03
C HIS A 59 8.16 17.47 16.19
N GLU A 60 9.06 16.69 16.79
CA GLU A 60 9.73 15.58 16.10
C GLU A 60 8.74 14.52 15.61
N LEU A 61 7.75 14.19 16.44
CA LEU A 61 6.69 13.24 16.09
C LEU A 61 5.89 13.71 14.87
N LEU A 62 5.43 14.97 14.88
CA LEU A 62 4.63 15.55 13.80
C LEU A 62 5.42 15.71 12.52
N ARG A 63 6.66 16.24 12.59
CA ARG A 63 7.56 16.35 11.44
C ARG A 63 7.84 15.00 10.80
N ARG A 64 7.97 13.95 11.61
CA ARG A 64 8.13 12.59 11.09
C ARG A 64 6.85 12.09 10.46
N GLY A 65 5.69 12.34 11.07
CA GLY A 65 4.38 12.01 10.53
C GLY A 65 4.14 12.61 9.14
N GLU A 66 4.48 13.88 8.96
CA GLU A 66 4.38 14.60 7.68
C GLU A 66 5.11 13.87 6.54
N LYS A 67 6.35 13.40 6.76
CA LYS A 67 7.08 12.62 5.75
C LYS A 67 6.37 11.34 5.31
N TYR A 68 5.62 10.72 6.22
CA TYR A 68 4.84 9.53 5.89
C TYR A 68 3.49 9.87 5.26
N VAL A 69 2.94 11.06 5.52
CA VAL A 69 1.79 11.60 4.78
C VAL A 69 2.19 11.80 3.32
N ASP A 70 3.31 12.49 3.07
CA ASP A 70 3.80 12.73 1.71
C ASP A 70 4.02 11.41 0.95
N ALA A 71 4.59 10.41 1.62
CA ALA A 71 4.80 9.09 1.05
C ALA A 71 3.49 8.35 0.75
N GLU A 72 2.47 8.47 1.61
CA GLU A 72 1.14 7.90 1.38
C GLU A 72 0.44 8.58 0.20
N GLU A 73 0.48 9.91 0.13
CA GLU A 73 -0.12 10.68 -0.97
C GLU A 73 0.55 10.37 -2.31
N ALA A 74 1.89 10.29 -2.35
CA ALA A 74 2.62 9.86 -3.55
C ALA A 74 2.25 8.43 -3.98
N HIS A 75 2.05 7.52 -3.04
CA HIS A 75 1.60 6.16 -3.33
C HIS A 75 0.18 6.13 -3.92
N LEU A 76 -0.73 6.96 -3.41
CA LEU A 76 -2.10 7.05 -3.93
C LEU A 76 -2.13 7.62 -5.36
N ILE A 77 -1.33 8.64 -5.66
CA ILE A 77 -1.21 9.21 -7.01
C ILE A 77 -0.73 8.14 -8.00
N THR A 78 0.36 7.44 -7.67
CA THR A 78 0.91 6.39 -8.56
C THR A 78 -0.06 5.23 -8.78
N LYS A 79 -0.81 4.82 -7.75
CA LYS A 79 -1.86 3.80 -7.88
C LYS A 79 -3.02 4.30 -8.75
N GLY A 80 -3.45 5.55 -8.57
CA GLY A 80 -4.49 6.17 -9.40
C GLY A 80 -4.08 6.27 -10.87
N MET A 81 -2.81 6.57 -11.14
CA MET A 81 -2.24 6.54 -12.49
C MET A 81 -2.25 5.11 -13.08
N LYS A 82 -1.82 4.10 -12.31
CA LYS A 82 -1.81 2.70 -12.77
C LYS A 82 -3.22 2.19 -13.13
N ASN A 83 -4.23 2.56 -12.36
CA ASN A 83 -5.63 2.20 -12.63
C ASN A 83 -6.23 2.92 -13.85
N ARG A 84 -5.62 4.01 -14.32
CA ARG A 84 -6.05 4.74 -15.53
C ARG A 84 -5.35 4.23 -16.81
N SER A 85 -4.33 3.40 -16.66
CA SER A 85 -3.48 2.90 -17.74
C SER A 85 -3.84 1.50 -18.22
N GLU A 86 -4.96 0.90 -17.78
CA GLU A 86 -5.49 -0.34 -18.38
C GLU A 86 -6.46 0.03 -19.52
N PRO A 87 -6.05 -0.04 -20.80
CA PRO A 87 -7.02 -0.15 -21.87
C PRO A 87 -7.63 -1.54 -21.82
N GLU A 88 -8.93 -1.61 -21.53
CA GLU A 88 -9.81 -2.74 -21.84
C GLU A 88 -9.70 -3.05 -23.35
N SER A 89 -8.71 -3.84 -23.74
CA SER A 89 -8.57 -4.34 -25.11
C SER A 89 -9.27 -5.70 -25.20
N ASN A 90 -10.60 -5.60 -25.21
CA ASN A 90 -11.48 -6.22 -26.19
C ASN A 90 -11.16 -7.70 -26.55
N LYS A 91 -11.80 -8.62 -25.83
CA LYS A 91 -12.00 -10.01 -26.28
C LYS A 91 -12.83 -9.99 -27.58
N ARG A 92 -12.18 -9.85 -28.74
CA ARG A 92 -12.81 -10.16 -30.03
C ARG A 92 -12.52 -11.60 -30.39
N ASN A 93 -13.54 -12.44 -30.17
CA ASN A 93 -13.73 -13.66 -30.92
C ASN A 93 -13.76 -13.32 -32.42
N ILE A 94 -12.92 -13.97 -33.23
CA ILE A 94 -13.21 -14.18 -34.65
C ILE A 94 -12.97 -15.68 -34.95
N PRO A 95 -13.97 -16.40 -35.48
CA PRO A 95 -13.91 -17.83 -35.81
C PRO A 95 -13.36 -18.11 -37.21
N GLY A 96 -12.73 -19.28 -37.37
CA GLY A 96 -12.28 -19.88 -38.65
C GLY A 96 -11.03 -19.22 -39.24
N GLU A 97 -10.11 -19.87 -39.95
CA GLU A 97 -9.87 -21.27 -40.33
C GLU A 97 -8.62 -21.14 -41.20
N LEU A 98 -7.49 -21.75 -40.83
CA LEU A 98 -6.45 -22.20 -41.79
C LEU A 98 -5.58 -23.26 -41.07
N GLU A 99 -5.89 -24.50 -41.42
CA GLU A 99 -5.24 -25.77 -41.08
C GLU A 99 -3.69 -25.74 -41.23
N PRO A 100 -2.92 -26.27 -40.27
CA PRO A 100 -1.57 -26.74 -40.52
C PRO A 100 -1.62 -28.16 -41.11
N GLN A 101 -1.16 -28.31 -42.35
CA GLN A 101 -1.01 -29.60 -43.02
C GLN A 101 -0.11 -30.54 -42.23
N ASP A 102 -0.70 -31.62 -41.73
CA ASP A 102 -0.06 -32.81 -41.17
C ASP A 102 0.65 -33.59 -42.29
N ASN A 103 1.93 -33.27 -42.52
CA ASN A 103 2.82 -34.15 -43.29
C ASN A 103 3.28 -35.30 -42.39
N ARG A 104 2.43 -36.33 -42.37
CA ARG A 104 2.65 -37.66 -41.82
C ARG A 104 4.03 -38.18 -42.16
N GLY A 105 4.92 -38.18 -41.16
CA GLY A 105 6.05 -39.11 -41.13
C GLY A 105 5.52 -40.53 -41.03
N LYS A 106 5.49 -41.25 -42.15
CA LYS A 106 5.35 -42.71 -42.18
C LYS A 106 6.47 -43.32 -43.03
N LEU A 107 7.47 -43.88 -42.35
CA LEU A 107 8.21 -45.06 -42.82
C LEU A 107 8.82 -45.74 -41.58
N THR A 108 8.01 -46.51 -40.86
CA THR A 108 8.08 -47.99 -40.79
C THR A 108 9.48 -48.52 -40.45
N GLN A 109 9.69 -48.84 -39.18
CA GLN A 109 10.62 -49.88 -38.74
C GLN A 109 9.78 -51.07 -38.27
N ASP A 110 9.94 -52.19 -38.98
CA ASP A 110 9.60 -53.58 -38.63
C ASP A 110 9.97 -54.42 -39.87
N GLU A 111 10.61 -55.58 -39.89
CA GLU A 111 11.45 -56.37 -39.00
C GLU A 111 12.09 -57.45 -39.92
N THR A 112 13.29 -57.91 -39.57
CA THR A 112 13.75 -59.31 -39.62
C THR A 112 13.54 -60.16 -40.89
N ARG A 113 14.64 -60.43 -41.63
CA ARG A 113 15.23 -61.79 -41.76
C ARG A 113 16.63 -61.78 -42.36
#